data_AF-A0A2S3I824-F1
#
_entry.id   AF-A0A2S3I824-F1
#
_cell.length_a   1.000
_cell.length_b   1.000
_cell.length_c   1.000
_cell.angle_alpha   90.00
_cell.angle_beta   90.00
_cell.angle_gamma   90.00
#
_symmetry.space_group_name_H-M   'P 1'
#
loop_
_entity.id
_entity.type
_entity.pdbx_description
1 polymer ?
#
loop_
_entity_poly.entity_id
_entity_poly.type
_entity_poly.pdbx_seq_one_letter_code
_entity_poly.pdbx_strand_id
1 'polypeptide(L)'
;MAQIEPQEDGHLRLQEPAAAGCGVIIGKSCVASPCRWLRRLSSQLHWSFVLAVVAVYGACQGVGNAVGSVAAGYYWKDVQRVQPSAAQFYQGVTDAPWVVKPLWGLLTDVLPVAGYRRRPYFVLAGVVGVSSMLMLSLHRGLGIMPALLALTAQSAGAAIADVTVDALVAQNSITHPPLASDMQSLCGFSSSLGALLGFSISGLLVHSMGSQGALGLLSIPSALVLSAGILLKENHVSEFDYKQVHKKFYKAIQSMGATLKCPEVWRPCVYMFVSHNLSLDIQGGMFYWYTDPVVGTGFSEYRDLSVSSTQLVQLVHYLEFCYTKPL
;
A
#
# COMPACT_ATOMS: atom_id res chain seq x y z
N MET A 1 -7.55 79.19 -12.32
CA MET A 1 -8.39 78.04 -11.94
C MET A 1 -7.53 76.80 -12.01
N ALA A 2 -7.41 76.10 -10.87
CA ALA A 2 -6.85 74.78 -10.63
C ALA A 2 -5.39 74.49 -11.05
N GLN A 3 -4.58 74.24 -10.03
CA GLN A 3 -3.22 73.76 -10.02
C GLN A 3 -3.20 72.35 -9.40
N ILE A 4 -2.08 71.64 -9.63
CA ILE A 4 -1.47 70.56 -8.83
C ILE A 4 -1.64 69.11 -9.33
N GLU A 5 -0.45 68.49 -9.33
CA GLU A 5 0.02 67.16 -9.69
C GLU A 5 -0.28 66.13 -8.56
N PRO A 6 0.35 64.93 -8.51
CA PRO A 6 -0.31 63.62 -8.36
C PRO A 6 -0.44 63.13 -6.91
N GLN A 7 -1.32 62.15 -6.65
CA GLN A 7 -1.48 61.54 -5.32
C GLN A 7 -1.30 60.03 -5.33
N GLU A 8 -0.34 59.59 -4.50
CA GLU A 8 0.03 58.24 -4.11
C GLU A 8 -1.10 57.43 -3.42
N ASP A 9 -0.94 56.11 -3.51
CA ASP A 9 -1.21 55.02 -2.56
C ASP A 9 -2.20 55.19 -1.40
N GLY A 10 -3.06 54.17 -1.21
CA GLY A 10 -3.63 53.90 0.11
C GLY A 10 -4.89 53.03 0.17
N HIS A 11 -4.68 51.78 0.60
CA HIS A 11 -5.63 50.94 1.35
C HIS A 11 -6.82 50.29 0.62
N LEU A 12 -6.58 49.05 0.16
CA LEU A 12 -7.57 47.97 0.18
C LEU A 12 -8.12 47.83 1.62
N ARG A 13 -9.42 48.12 1.77
CA ARG A 13 -10.17 47.91 3.01
C ARG A 13 -10.40 46.41 3.24
N LEU A 14 -9.73 45.86 4.25
CA LEU A 14 -10.12 44.63 4.94
C LEU A 14 -11.52 44.85 5.55
N GLN A 15 -12.48 44.01 5.16
CA GLN A 15 -13.83 43.99 5.73
C GLN A 15 -14.07 42.64 6.42
N GLU A 16 -14.01 42.63 7.74
CA GLU A 16 -14.72 41.73 8.67
C GLU A 16 -14.97 42.52 9.97
N PRO A 17 -15.90 42.14 10.87
CA PRO A 17 -16.83 41.00 10.85
C PRO A 17 -18.29 41.41 11.18
N ALA A 18 -19.26 40.52 10.94
CA ALA A 18 -20.55 40.56 11.61
C ALA A 18 -20.79 39.22 12.31
N ALA A 19 -20.73 39.27 13.65
CA ALA A 19 -20.96 38.16 14.55
C ALA A 19 -22.39 37.63 14.43
N ALA A 20 -22.53 36.33 14.17
CA ALA A 20 -23.78 35.60 14.40
C ALA A 20 -23.47 34.16 14.86
N GLY A 21 -23.78 33.88 16.12
CA GLY A 21 -24.11 32.52 16.59
C GLY A 21 -22.94 31.63 17.04
N CYS A 22 -22.34 31.95 18.18
CA CYS A 22 -21.59 30.97 18.97
C CYS A 22 -22.60 30.01 19.64
N GLY A 23 -22.74 28.79 19.11
CA GLY A 23 -23.65 27.79 19.66
C GLY A 23 -23.54 26.42 18.98
N VAL A 24 -22.65 25.58 19.48
CA VAL A 24 -22.74 24.10 19.43
C VAL A 24 -22.80 23.45 18.02
N ILE A 25 -21.71 23.49 17.22
CA ILE A 25 -21.50 22.51 16.12
C ILE A 25 -20.00 22.16 15.97
N ILE A 26 -19.33 21.72 17.02
CA ILE A 26 -17.91 21.28 16.93
C ILE A 26 -17.82 19.77 16.64
N GLY A 27 -18.84 18.97 16.97
CA GLY A 27 -18.78 17.50 16.81
C GLY A 27 -19.22 16.94 15.45
N LYS A 28 -20.05 17.65 14.68
CA LYS A 28 -20.64 17.11 13.43
C LYS A 28 -19.85 17.43 12.15
N SER A 29 -19.02 18.46 12.14
CA SER A 29 -18.31 18.91 10.92
C SER A 29 -17.02 18.14 10.63
N CYS A 30 -16.29 17.67 11.65
CA CYS A 30 -14.98 17.03 11.44
C CYS A 30 -15.10 15.66 10.75
N VAL A 31 -16.11 14.86 11.09
CA VAL A 31 -16.34 13.53 10.46
C VAL A 31 -17.14 13.64 9.15
N ALA A 32 -18.03 14.64 9.05
CA ALA A 32 -18.84 14.82 7.84
C ALA A 32 -18.00 15.21 6.60
N SER A 33 -16.87 15.89 6.78
CA SER A 33 -16.05 16.36 5.66
C SER A 33 -15.32 15.22 4.91
N PRO A 34 -14.61 14.28 5.58
CA PRO A 34 -14.02 13.11 4.92
C PRO A 34 -15.04 12.18 4.27
N CYS A 35 -16.18 11.92 4.93
CA CYS A 35 -17.22 11.06 4.36
C CYS A 35 -17.88 11.69 3.13
N ARG A 36 -18.07 13.02 3.12
CA ARG A 36 -18.56 13.75 1.93
C ARG A 36 -17.56 13.72 0.79
N TRP A 37 -16.26 13.87 1.10
CA TRP A 37 -15.18 13.74 0.12
C TRP A 37 -15.14 12.33 -0.50
N LEU A 38 -15.17 11.28 0.32
CA LEU A 38 -15.18 9.90 -0.17
C LEU A 38 -16.43 9.60 -1.00
N ARG A 39 -17.59 10.12 -0.60
CA ARG A 39 -18.84 9.99 -1.35
C ARG A 39 -18.75 10.67 -2.72
N ARG A 40 -18.17 11.89 -2.78
CA ARG A 40 -17.91 12.61 -4.03
C ARG A 40 -16.98 11.80 -4.93
N LEU A 41 -15.88 11.28 -4.39
CA LEU A 41 -14.90 10.48 -5.13
C LEU A 41 -15.53 9.20 -5.71
N SER A 42 -16.31 8.49 -4.89
CA SER A 42 -17.04 7.27 -5.29
C SER A 42 -18.07 7.54 -6.39
N SER A 43 -18.78 8.69 -6.35
CA SER A 43 -19.72 9.05 -7.40
C SER A 43 -19.07 9.38 -8.75
N GLN A 44 -17.83 9.86 -8.76
CA GLN A 44 -17.12 10.29 -9.96
C GLN A 44 -16.29 9.18 -10.60
N LEU A 45 -15.66 8.29 -9.80
CA LEU A 45 -14.72 7.26 -10.27
C LEU A 45 -15.27 5.83 -10.27
N HIS A 46 -16.58 5.68 -10.05
CA HIS A 46 -17.27 4.41 -9.85
C HIS A 46 -16.90 3.73 -8.52
N TRP A 47 -17.92 3.26 -7.79
CA TRP A 47 -17.75 2.64 -6.45
C TRP A 47 -16.82 1.43 -6.44
N SER A 48 -16.73 0.69 -7.55
CA SER A 48 -15.90 -0.51 -7.68
C SER A 48 -14.41 -0.19 -7.67
N PHE A 49 -14.01 1.00 -8.17
CA PHE A 49 -12.62 1.45 -8.11
C PHE A 49 -12.21 1.79 -6.67
N VAL A 50 -13.05 2.54 -5.95
CA VAL A 50 -12.81 2.86 -4.53
C VAL A 50 -12.71 1.59 -3.70
N LEU A 51 -13.57 0.60 -3.95
CA LEU A 51 -13.50 -0.70 -3.29
C LEU A 51 -12.20 -1.44 -3.60
N ALA A 52 -11.70 -1.41 -4.84
CA ALA A 52 -10.40 -2.00 -5.19
C ALA A 52 -9.22 -1.31 -4.49
N VAL A 53 -9.24 0.03 -4.40
CA VAL A 53 -8.21 0.81 -3.68
C VAL A 53 -8.21 0.45 -2.19
N VAL A 54 -9.39 0.43 -1.56
CA VAL A 54 -9.51 0.08 -0.13
C VAL A 54 -9.13 -1.38 0.13
N ALA A 55 -9.48 -2.28 -0.79
CA ALA A 55 -9.14 -3.69 -0.69
C ALA A 55 -7.63 -3.93 -0.71
N VAL A 56 -6.91 -3.32 -1.65
CA VAL A 56 -5.48 -3.54 -1.80
C VAL A 56 -4.68 -2.70 -0.81
N TYR A 57 -4.83 -1.37 -0.81
CA TYR A 57 -4.02 -0.54 0.08
C TYR A 57 -4.44 -0.68 1.54
N GLY A 58 -5.74 -0.75 1.83
CA GLY A 58 -6.22 -0.88 3.20
C GLY A 58 -6.05 -2.28 3.75
N ALA A 59 -6.70 -3.28 3.15
CA ALA A 59 -6.69 -4.62 3.70
C ALA A 59 -5.40 -5.37 3.39
N CYS A 60 -4.97 -5.46 2.12
CA CYS A 60 -3.80 -6.27 1.77
C CYS A 60 -2.47 -5.64 2.18
N GLN A 61 -2.27 -4.34 1.91
CA GLN A 61 -1.02 -3.64 2.18
C GLN A 61 -0.98 -3.15 3.62
N GLY A 62 -2.02 -2.45 4.09
CA GLY A 62 -2.07 -1.93 5.47
C GLY A 62 -2.19 -3.05 6.50
N VAL A 63 -3.35 -3.72 6.55
CA VAL A 63 -3.60 -4.79 7.54
C VAL A 63 -2.69 -5.99 7.28
N GLY A 64 -2.55 -6.40 6.02
CA GLY A 64 -1.78 -7.60 5.65
C GLY A 64 -0.30 -7.49 5.94
N ASN A 65 0.34 -6.33 5.68
CA ASN A 65 1.74 -6.13 6.05
C ASN A 65 1.92 -6.03 7.56
N ALA A 66 1.03 -5.32 8.26
CA ALA A 66 1.11 -5.16 9.71
C ALA A 66 0.96 -6.49 10.45
N VAL A 67 -0.09 -7.25 10.16
CA VAL A 67 -0.30 -8.57 10.79
C VAL A 67 0.71 -9.59 10.28
N GLY A 68 1.05 -9.55 8.98
CA GLY A 68 2.00 -10.47 8.35
C GLY A 68 3.42 -10.32 8.88
N SER A 69 3.93 -9.10 9.05
CA SER A 69 5.27 -8.87 9.59
C SER A 69 5.42 -9.39 11.02
N VAL A 70 4.45 -9.10 11.90
CA VAL A 70 4.44 -9.58 13.29
C VAL A 70 4.30 -11.10 13.32
N ALA A 71 3.29 -11.65 12.63
CA ALA A 71 3.03 -13.08 12.66
C ALA A 71 4.15 -13.92 12.00
N ALA A 72 4.75 -13.44 10.91
CA ALA A 72 5.91 -14.08 10.29
C ALA A 72 7.14 -14.04 11.21
N GLY A 73 7.36 -12.92 11.92
CA GLY A 73 8.43 -12.81 12.91
C GLY A 73 8.34 -13.88 14.00
N TYR A 74 7.18 -14.02 14.63
CA TYR A 74 6.91 -15.07 15.61
C TYR A 74 6.90 -16.49 14.98
N TYR A 75 6.48 -16.63 13.73
CA TYR A 75 6.53 -17.93 13.03
C TYR A 75 7.97 -18.43 12.84
N TRP A 76 8.87 -17.57 12.35
CA TRP A 76 10.27 -17.92 12.18
C TRP A 76 10.96 -18.18 13.52
N LYS A 77 10.66 -17.38 14.53
CA LYS A 77 11.26 -17.51 15.85
C LYS A 77 10.75 -18.72 16.63
N ASP A 78 9.44 -18.89 16.77
CA ASP A 78 8.87 -19.84 17.73
C ASP A 78 8.54 -21.21 17.11
N VAL A 79 8.11 -21.22 15.84
CA VAL A 79 7.70 -22.45 15.15
C VAL A 79 8.90 -23.11 14.48
N GLN A 80 9.63 -22.35 13.68
CA GLN A 80 10.77 -22.88 12.91
C GLN A 80 12.10 -22.81 13.69
N ARG A 81 12.14 -22.06 14.81
CA ARG A 81 13.32 -21.91 15.69
C ARG A 81 14.59 -21.53 14.93
N VAL A 82 14.45 -20.68 13.92
CA VAL A 82 15.57 -20.29 13.07
C VAL A 82 16.40 -19.18 13.72
N GLN A 83 17.70 -19.19 13.46
CA GLN A 83 18.58 -18.10 13.87
C GLN A 83 18.19 -16.79 13.17
N PRO A 84 18.32 -15.61 13.81
CA PRO A 84 17.95 -14.32 13.22
C PRO A 84 18.59 -14.04 11.85
N SER A 85 19.83 -14.51 11.62
CA SER A 85 20.53 -14.39 10.34
C SER A 85 19.80 -15.11 9.19
N ALA A 86 19.29 -16.31 9.46
CA ALA A 86 18.53 -17.09 8.48
C ALA A 86 17.11 -16.53 8.28
N ALA A 87 16.48 -16.00 9.34
CA ALA A 87 15.17 -15.36 9.24
C ALA A 87 15.22 -14.09 8.35
N GLN A 88 16.28 -13.29 8.45
CA GLN A 88 16.50 -12.15 7.56
C GLN A 88 16.68 -12.58 6.10
N PHE A 89 17.41 -13.67 5.84
CA PHE A 89 17.55 -14.22 4.50
C PHE A 89 16.19 -14.67 3.93
N TYR A 90 15.37 -15.36 4.72
CA TYR A 90 14.02 -15.79 4.31
C TYR A 90 13.08 -14.62 4.06
N GLN A 91 13.20 -13.54 4.85
CA GLN A 91 12.46 -12.31 4.60
C GLN A 91 12.84 -11.71 3.24
N GLY A 92 14.14 -11.62 2.94
CA GLY A 92 14.62 -11.15 1.63
C GLY A 92 14.10 -11.99 0.45
N VAL A 93 14.00 -13.32 0.61
CA VAL A 93 13.38 -14.19 -0.40
C VAL A 93 11.87 -13.92 -0.54
N THR A 94 11.18 -13.71 0.58
CA THR A 94 9.75 -13.38 0.59
C THR A 94 9.46 -12.02 -0.04
N ASP A 95 10.40 -11.07 0.03
CA ASP A 95 10.29 -9.73 -0.54
C ASP A 95 10.73 -9.65 -2.02
N ALA A 96 11.36 -10.70 -2.55
CA ALA A 96 11.80 -10.76 -3.94
C ALA A 96 10.71 -10.41 -4.98
N PRO A 97 9.43 -10.82 -4.82
CA PRO A 97 8.35 -10.43 -5.73
C PRO A 97 8.12 -8.91 -5.82
N TRP A 98 8.45 -8.15 -4.78
CA TRP A 98 8.32 -6.69 -4.77
C TRP A 98 9.40 -6.00 -5.60
N VAL A 99 10.58 -6.60 -5.73
CA VAL A 99 11.66 -6.09 -6.57
C VAL A 99 11.32 -6.23 -8.06
N VAL A 100 10.64 -7.31 -8.42
CA VAL A 100 10.19 -7.57 -9.81
C VAL A 100 8.87 -6.88 -10.17
N LYS A 101 8.39 -5.92 -9.37
CA LYS A 101 7.22 -5.09 -9.66
C LYS A 101 7.18 -4.49 -11.07
N PRO A 102 8.27 -3.94 -11.63
CA PRO A 102 8.24 -3.40 -13.00
C PRO A 102 7.86 -4.46 -14.05
N LEU A 103 8.25 -5.71 -13.83
CA LEU A 103 7.90 -6.83 -14.71
C LEU A 103 6.40 -7.15 -14.62
N TRP A 104 5.84 -7.15 -13.40
CA TRP A 104 4.40 -7.32 -13.21
C TRP A 104 3.61 -6.20 -13.86
N GLY A 105 4.08 -4.94 -13.76
CA GLY A 105 3.42 -3.78 -14.37
C GLY A 105 3.37 -3.89 -15.89
N LEU A 106 4.51 -4.24 -16.47
CA LEU A 106 4.61 -4.49 -17.90
C LEU A 106 3.71 -5.66 -18.35
N LEU A 107 3.61 -6.73 -17.53
CA LEU A 107 2.74 -7.86 -17.81
C LEU A 107 1.27 -7.44 -17.83
N THR A 108 0.83 -6.71 -16.81
CA THR A 108 -0.56 -6.23 -16.69
C THR A 108 -0.95 -5.23 -17.77
N ASP A 109 0.01 -4.48 -18.31
CA ASP A 109 -0.24 -3.49 -19.37
C ASP A 109 -0.26 -4.11 -20.77
N VAL A 110 0.55 -5.15 -21.02
CA VAL A 110 0.74 -5.73 -22.36
C VAL A 110 -0.16 -6.93 -22.61
N LEU A 111 -0.50 -7.72 -21.58
CA LEU A 111 -1.25 -8.97 -21.73
C LEU A 111 -2.69 -8.83 -21.20
N PRO A 112 -3.70 -8.58 -22.05
CA PRO A 112 -5.08 -8.84 -21.67
C PRO A 112 -5.33 -10.35 -21.60
N VAL A 113 -5.94 -10.80 -20.51
CA VAL A 113 -6.32 -12.19 -20.31
C VAL A 113 -7.84 -12.28 -20.45
N ALA A 114 -8.32 -13.15 -21.34
CA ALA A 114 -9.75 -13.34 -21.61
C ALA A 114 -10.52 -12.05 -21.96
N GLY A 115 -9.87 -11.12 -22.69
CA GLY A 115 -10.46 -9.85 -23.12
C GLY A 115 -10.55 -8.76 -22.03
N TYR A 116 -10.08 -9.05 -20.81
CA TYR A 116 -9.96 -8.09 -19.71
C TYR A 116 -8.49 -7.80 -19.41
N ARG A 117 -8.15 -6.55 -19.10
CA ARG A 117 -6.76 -6.15 -18.82
C ARG A 117 -6.41 -6.27 -17.34
N ARG A 118 -7.35 -6.09 -16.40
CA ARG A 118 -7.01 -5.92 -14.97
C ARG A 118 -7.75 -6.85 -14.02
N ARG A 119 -9.04 -7.10 -14.27
CA ARG A 119 -9.84 -8.10 -13.54
C ARG A 119 -9.14 -9.45 -13.33
N PRO A 120 -8.57 -10.11 -14.36
CA PRO A 120 -7.99 -11.44 -14.19
C PRO A 120 -6.77 -11.44 -13.27
N TYR A 121 -5.99 -10.35 -13.24
CA TYR A 121 -4.83 -10.22 -12.37
C TYR A 121 -5.22 -10.05 -10.90
N PHE A 122 -6.29 -9.31 -10.60
CA PHE A 122 -6.84 -9.25 -9.24
C PHE A 122 -7.35 -10.61 -8.76
N VAL A 123 -8.08 -11.32 -9.62
CA VAL A 123 -8.62 -12.63 -9.27
C VAL A 123 -7.46 -13.62 -9.04
N LEU A 124 -6.46 -13.63 -9.92
CA LEU A 124 -5.28 -14.46 -9.76
C LEU A 124 -4.53 -14.14 -8.46
N ALA A 125 -4.27 -12.86 -8.20
CA ALA A 125 -3.61 -12.40 -6.98
C ALA A 125 -4.36 -12.83 -5.71
N GLY A 126 -5.69 -12.64 -5.70
CA GLY A 126 -6.54 -13.03 -4.59
C GLY A 126 -6.58 -14.55 -4.38
N VAL A 127 -6.70 -15.34 -5.44
CA VAL A 127 -6.67 -16.82 -5.35
C VAL A 127 -5.34 -17.31 -4.81
N VAL A 128 -4.22 -16.83 -5.36
CA VAL A 128 -2.87 -17.20 -4.91
C VAL A 128 -2.66 -16.83 -3.45
N GLY A 129 -3.12 -15.65 -3.04
CA GLY A 129 -3.02 -15.22 -1.64
C GLY A 129 -3.83 -16.11 -0.69
N VAL A 130 -5.12 -16.29 -0.98
CA VAL A 130 -6.02 -17.14 -0.17
C VAL A 130 -5.49 -18.57 -0.08
N SER A 131 -5.08 -19.18 -1.19
CA SER A 131 -4.56 -20.54 -1.18
C SER A 131 -3.29 -20.68 -0.36
N SER A 132 -2.39 -19.69 -0.44
CA SER A 132 -1.10 -19.72 0.25
C SER A 132 -1.26 -19.58 1.76
N MET A 133 -2.09 -18.64 2.21
CA MET A 133 -2.35 -18.43 3.65
C MET A 133 -3.16 -19.58 4.25
N LEU A 134 -4.12 -20.12 3.50
CA LEU A 134 -4.89 -21.28 3.95
C LEU A 134 -4.01 -22.53 4.05
N MET A 135 -3.10 -22.75 3.09
CA MET A 135 -2.14 -23.85 3.13
C MET A 135 -1.26 -23.78 4.38
N LEU A 136 -0.81 -22.58 4.76
CA LEU A 136 0.04 -22.35 5.93
C LEU A 136 -0.72 -22.55 7.25
N SER A 137 -2.02 -22.22 7.27
CA SER A 137 -2.88 -22.36 8.45
C SER A 137 -3.33 -23.81 8.71
N LEU A 138 -3.69 -24.54 7.65
CA LEU A 138 -4.25 -25.89 7.78
C LEU A 138 -3.21 -26.95 8.12
N HIS A 139 -1.96 -26.76 7.70
CA HIS A 139 -0.92 -27.77 7.87
C HIS A 139 0.04 -27.41 9.01
N ARG A 140 -0.25 -27.95 10.20
CA ARG A 140 0.60 -27.84 11.39
C ARG A 140 1.80 -28.79 11.31
N GLY A 141 2.78 -28.43 10.47
CA GLY A 141 4.00 -29.23 10.30
C GLY A 141 4.77 -28.97 9.00
N LEU A 142 4.53 -27.84 8.31
CA LEU A 142 5.29 -27.50 7.13
C LEU A 142 6.77 -27.34 7.46
N GLY A 143 7.62 -28.02 6.69
CA GLY A 143 9.04 -27.69 6.66
C GLY A 143 9.28 -26.25 6.23
N ILE A 144 10.52 -25.78 6.40
CA ILE A 144 10.93 -24.42 6.07
C ILE A 144 10.62 -24.07 4.60
N MET A 145 10.89 -24.99 3.66
CA MET A 145 10.71 -24.75 2.23
C MET A 145 9.26 -24.50 1.81
N PRO A 146 8.27 -25.36 2.12
CA PRO A 146 6.88 -25.10 1.75
C PRO A 146 6.30 -23.86 2.46
N ALA A 147 6.75 -23.55 3.68
CA ALA A 147 6.35 -22.32 4.37
C ALA A 147 6.91 -21.07 3.67
N LEU A 148 8.18 -21.09 3.29
CA LEU A 148 8.82 -20.02 2.53
C LEU A 148 8.15 -19.81 1.17
N LEU A 149 7.83 -20.89 0.45
CA LEU A 149 7.11 -20.82 -0.83
C LEU A 149 5.71 -20.24 -0.65
N ALA A 150 4.98 -20.62 0.40
CA ALA A 150 3.65 -20.07 0.69
C ALA A 150 3.71 -18.57 0.99
N LEU A 151 4.65 -18.14 1.83
CA LEU A 151 4.86 -16.72 2.16
C LEU A 151 5.27 -15.92 0.92
N THR A 152 6.18 -16.47 0.12
CA THR A 152 6.61 -15.84 -1.14
C THR A 152 5.46 -15.76 -2.16
N ALA A 153 4.63 -16.80 -2.27
CA ALA A 153 3.46 -16.80 -3.14
C ALA A 153 2.42 -15.77 -2.70
N GLN A 154 2.14 -15.65 -1.39
CA GLN A 154 1.29 -14.58 -0.86
C GLN A 154 1.85 -13.19 -1.18
N SER A 155 3.16 -13.01 -0.98
CA SER A 155 3.87 -11.76 -1.28
C SER A 155 3.79 -11.40 -2.77
N ALA A 156 3.94 -12.39 -3.66
CA ALA A 156 3.76 -12.22 -5.09
C ALA A 156 2.31 -11.84 -5.46
N GLY A 157 1.32 -12.47 -4.84
CA GLY A 157 -0.09 -12.09 -5.02
C GLY A 157 -0.35 -10.64 -4.61
N ALA A 158 0.17 -10.23 -3.45
CA ALA A 158 0.06 -8.85 -2.98
C ALA A 158 0.75 -7.86 -3.93
N ALA A 159 1.94 -8.18 -4.43
CA ALA A 159 2.67 -7.33 -5.39
C ALA A 159 1.92 -7.18 -6.73
N ILE A 160 1.31 -8.26 -7.24
CA ILE A 160 0.49 -8.21 -8.46
C ILE A 160 -0.75 -7.34 -8.24
N ALA A 161 -1.44 -7.50 -7.12
CA ALA A 161 -2.62 -6.70 -6.79
C ALA A 161 -2.28 -5.21 -6.66
N ASP A 162 -1.18 -4.88 -5.97
CA ASP A 162 -0.65 -3.53 -5.78
C ASP A 162 -0.38 -2.84 -7.13
N VAL A 163 0.40 -3.49 -7.99
CA VAL A 163 0.72 -2.98 -9.32
C VAL A 163 -0.54 -2.81 -10.19
N THR A 164 -1.51 -3.71 -10.07
CA THR A 164 -2.76 -3.61 -10.83
C THR A 164 -3.62 -2.42 -10.36
N VAL A 165 -3.67 -2.13 -9.04
CA VAL A 165 -4.34 -0.93 -8.52
C VAL A 165 -3.59 0.34 -8.89
N ASP A 166 -2.26 0.37 -8.75
CA ASP A 166 -1.43 1.51 -9.18
C ASP A 166 -1.74 1.88 -10.63
N ALA A 167 -1.81 0.87 -11.50
CA ALA A 167 -2.15 1.07 -12.89
C ALA A 167 -3.60 1.61 -13.07
N LEU A 168 -4.57 1.20 -12.23
CA LEU A 168 -5.94 1.76 -12.18
C LEU A 168 -5.96 3.21 -11.75
N VAL A 169 -5.26 3.54 -10.68
CA VAL A 169 -5.12 4.91 -10.19
C VAL A 169 -4.48 5.78 -11.27
N ALA A 170 -3.41 5.31 -11.92
CA ALA A 170 -2.74 6.03 -13.00
C ALA A 170 -3.63 6.26 -14.24
N GLN A 171 -4.43 5.27 -14.65
CA GLN A 171 -5.35 5.45 -15.78
C GLN A 171 -6.49 6.42 -15.43
N ASN A 172 -7.03 6.31 -14.21
CA ASN A 172 -8.09 7.18 -13.74
C ASN A 172 -7.59 8.61 -13.50
N SER A 173 -6.35 8.81 -13.07
CA SER A 173 -5.76 10.14 -12.90
C SER A 173 -5.52 10.86 -14.23
N ILE A 174 -5.18 10.13 -15.29
CA ILE A 174 -5.10 10.68 -16.66
C ILE A 174 -6.49 11.04 -17.18
N THR A 175 -7.49 10.19 -16.94
CA THR A 175 -8.87 10.42 -17.41
C THR A 175 -9.58 11.52 -16.63
N HIS A 176 -9.26 11.66 -15.34
CA HIS A 176 -9.83 12.65 -14.42
C HIS A 176 -8.73 13.46 -13.69
N PRO A 177 -7.99 14.35 -14.39
CA PRO A 177 -6.89 15.12 -13.81
C PRO A 177 -7.22 15.89 -12.52
N PRO A 178 -8.42 16.52 -12.37
CA PRO A 178 -8.76 17.26 -11.15
C PRO A 178 -8.85 16.38 -9.89
N LEU A 179 -9.07 15.07 -10.07
CA LEU A 179 -9.25 14.10 -8.99
C LEU A 179 -7.96 13.30 -8.71
N ALA A 180 -6.86 13.57 -9.42
CA ALA A 180 -5.62 12.79 -9.30
C ALA A 180 -5.03 12.84 -7.88
N SER A 181 -5.00 14.02 -7.27
CA SER A 181 -4.52 14.20 -5.88
C SER A 181 -5.45 13.54 -4.86
N ASP A 182 -6.77 13.56 -5.09
CA ASP A 182 -7.76 12.90 -4.25
C ASP A 182 -7.60 11.37 -4.29
N MET A 183 -7.35 10.79 -5.45
CA MET A 183 -7.08 9.35 -5.57
C MET A 183 -5.84 8.93 -4.78
N GLN A 184 -4.78 9.73 -4.82
CA GLN A 184 -3.54 9.39 -4.10
C GLN A 184 -3.66 9.60 -2.60
N SER A 185 -4.42 10.62 -2.19
CA SER A 185 -4.82 10.80 -0.80
C SER A 185 -5.66 9.62 -0.31
N LEU A 186 -6.54 9.05 -1.15
CA LEU A 186 -7.31 7.85 -0.81
C LEU A 186 -6.41 6.64 -0.58
N CYS A 187 -5.43 6.42 -1.46
CA CYS A 187 -4.48 5.31 -1.32
C CYS A 187 -3.69 5.42 0.00
N GLY A 188 -3.12 6.59 0.28
CA GLY A 188 -2.37 6.86 1.51
C GLY A 188 -3.24 6.76 2.76
N PHE A 189 -4.44 7.35 2.75
CA PHE A 189 -5.39 7.26 3.86
C PHE A 189 -5.80 5.81 4.14
N SER A 190 -6.13 5.04 3.09
CA SER A 190 -6.51 3.65 3.21
C SER A 190 -5.38 2.80 3.79
N SER A 191 -4.15 2.96 3.26
CA SER A 191 -2.98 2.23 3.75
C SER A 191 -2.69 2.54 5.22
N SER A 192 -2.74 3.81 5.60
CA SER A 192 -2.51 4.26 6.97
C SER A 192 -3.56 3.71 7.94
N LEU A 193 -4.84 3.78 7.57
CA LEU A 193 -5.93 3.26 8.38
C LEU A 193 -5.83 1.73 8.53
N GLY A 194 -5.48 1.04 7.44
CA GLY A 194 -5.25 -0.40 7.45
C GLY A 194 -4.07 -0.80 8.35
N ALA A 195 -2.95 -0.10 8.25
CA ALA A 195 -1.78 -0.33 9.10
C ALA A 195 -2.10 -0.08 10.58
N LEU A 196 -2.81 1.01 10.90
CA LEU A 196 -3.23 1.31 12.27
C LEU A 196 -4.07 0.18 12.86
N LEU A 197 -5.09 -0.29 12.13
CA LEU A 197 -5.93 -1.40 12.56
C LEU A 197 -5.14 -2.71 12.64
N GLY A 198 -4.29 -2.97 11.66
CA GLY A 198 -3.46 -4.16 11.58
C GLY A 198 -2.51 -4.27 12.76
N PHE A 199 -1.72 -3.24 13.07
CA PHE A 199 -0.81 -3.26 14.21
C PHE A 199 -1.56 -3.34 15.54
N SER A 200 -2.67 -2.60 15.69
CA SER A 200 -3.47 -2.63 16.93
C SER A 200 -3.99 -4.03 17.27
N ILE A 201 -4.33 -4.84 16.27
CA ILE A 201 -4.93 -6.17 16.46
C ILE A 201 -3.89 -7.30 16.31
N SER A 202 -2.76 -7.05 15.64
CA SER A 202 -1.72 -8.05 15.34
C SER A 202 -1.20 -8.81 16.57
N GLY A 203 -0.86 -8.10 17.65
CA GLY A 203 -0.35 -8.71 18.88
C GLY A 203 -1.38 -9.62 19.55
N LEU A 204 -2.63 -9.15 19.65
CA LEU A 204 -3.73 -9.94 20.23
C LEU A 204 -4.03 -11.21 19.41
N LEU A 205 -3.95 -11.10 18.08
CA LEU A 205 -4.14 -12.24 17.17
C LEU A 205 -3.06 -13.29 17.35
N VAL A 206 -1.79 -12.88 17.42
CA VAL A 206 -0.67 -13.80 17.61
C VAL A 206 -0.74 -14.46 18.99
N HIS A 207 -1.09 -13.73 20.06
CA HIS A 207 -1.27 -14.29 21.39
C HIS A 207 -2.38 -15.36 21.44
N SER A 208 -3.55 -15.03 20.87
CA SER A 208 -4.75 -15.86 21.05
C SER A 208 -4.77 -17.08 20.12
N MET A 209 -4.27 -16.95 18.90
CA MET A 209 -4.38 -17.97 17.85
C MET A 209 -3.03 -18.57 17.43
N GLY A 210 -1.92 -18.06 17.97
CA GLY A 210 -0.57 -18.37 17.51
C GLY A 210 -0.23 -17.72 16.16
N SER A 211 1.05 -17.74 15.80
CA SER A 211 1.57 -17.18 14.55
C SER A 211 0.95 -17.83 13.29
N GLN A 212 0.73 -19.15 13.31
CA GLN A 212 0.10 -19.88 12.19
C GLN A 212 -1.37 -19.50 12.01
N GLY A 213 -2.12 -19.30 13.11
CA GLY A 213 -3.51 -18.86 13.06
C GLY A 213 -3.63 -17.43 12.56
N ALA A 214 -2.75 -16.54 13.02
CA ALA A 214 -2.70 -15.14 12.57
C ALA A 214 -2.36 -15.02 11.08
N LEU A 215 -1.40 -15.81 10.58
CA LEU A 215 -1.10 -15.88 9.14
C LEU A 215 -2.28 -16.47 8.35
N GLY A 216 -2.99 -17.46 8.89
CA GLY A 216 -4.23 -17.96 8.28
C GLY A 216 -5.32 -16.89 8.14
N LEU A 217 -5.43 -15.99 9.11
CA LEU A 217 -6.42 -14.90 9.08
C LEU A 217 -6.12 -13.86 7.98
N LEU A 218 -4.90 -13.81 7.46
CA LEU A 218 -4.54 -13.00 6.28
C LEU A 218 -5.21 -13.49 4.98
N SER A 219 -5.84 -14.67 5.01
CA SER A 219 -6.76 -15.09 3.95
C SER A 219 -7.95 -14.14 3.80
N ILE A 220 -8.37 -13.44 4.86
CA ILE A 220 -9.49 -12.48 4.82
C ILE A 220 -9.15 -11.27 3.94
N PRO A 221 -8.05 -10.51 4.18
CA PRO A 221 -7.59 -9.48 3.24
C PRO A 221 -7.44 -9.98 1.80
N SER A 222 -6.87 -11.18 1.61
CA SER A 222 -6.68 -11.74 0.27
C SER A 222 -8.00 -12.10 -0.42
N ALA A 223 -8.99 -12.59 0.32
CA ALA A 223 -10.34 -12.84 -0.17
C ALA A 223 -11.07 -11.53 -0.49
N LEU A 224 -10.79 -10.47 0.25
CA LEU A 224 -11.32 -9.15 -0.02
C LEU A 224 -10.75 -8.58 -1.34
N VAL A 225 -9.45 -8.79 -1.62
CA VAL A 225 -8.85 -8.49 -2.94
C VAL A 225 -9.49 -9.34 -4.05
N LEU A 226 -9.72 -10.63 -3.81
CA LEU A 226 -10.39 -11.52 -4.76
C LEU A 226 -11.80 -11.00 -5.11
N SER A 227 -12.60 -10.67 -4.09
CA SER A 227 -13.94 -10.11 -4.29
C SER A 227 -13.91 -8.77 -5.02
N ALA A 228 -12.95 -7.90 -4.68
CA ALA A 228 -12.74 -6.64 -5.40
C ALA A 228 -12.43 -6.87 -6.88
N GLY A 229 -11.64 -7.89 -7.22
CA GLY A 229 -11.36 -8.28 -8.61
C GLY A 229 -12.60 -8.71 -9.39
N ILE A 230 -13.50 -9.45 -8.75
CA ILE A 230 -14.76 -9.91 -9.36
C ILE A 230 -15.74 -8.74 -9.56
N LEU A 231 -15.82 -7.83 -8.58
CA LEU A 231 -16.73 -6.69 -8.59
C LEU A 231 -16.20 -5.51 -9.41
N LEU A 232 -14.89 -5.43 -9.65
CA LEU A 232 -14.25 -4.36 -10.42
C LEU A 232 -14.94 -4.26 -11.78
N LYS A 233 -15.54 -3.14 -12.15
CA LYS A 233 -16.14 -2.98 -13.48
C LYS A 233 -15.06 -2.69 -14.52
N GLU A 234 -14.92 -3.53 -15.54
CA GLU A 234 -13.96 -3.33 -16.63
C GLU A 234 -14.64 -3.58 -17.98
N ASN A 235 -14.35 -2.71 -18.95
CA ASN A 235 -14.86 -2.84 -20.31
C ASN A 235 -14.06 -3.91 -21.07
N HIS A 236 -14.77 -4.84 -21.69
CA HIS A 236 -14.18 -5.91 -22.48
C HIS A 236 -13.52 -5.36 -23.75
N VAL A 237 -12.27 -5.72 -24.00
CA VAL A 237 -11.54 -5.37 -25.22
C VAL A 237 -11.69 -6.52 -26.22
N SER A 238 -12.54 -6.33 -27.24
CA SER A 238 -12.98 -7.40 -28.14
C SER A 238 -11.98 -7.85 -29.20
N GLU A 239 -10.91 -7.10 -29.47
CA GLU A 239 -9.94 -7.43 -30.51
C GLU A 239 -8.51 -7.22 -30.02
N PHE A 240 -7.92 -8.26 -29.41
CA PHE A 240 -6.50 -8.26 -29.08
C PHE A 240 -5.74 -9.30 -29.90
N ASP A 241 -4.88 -8.81 -30.80
CA ASP A 241 -3.99 -9.66 -31.59
C ASP A 241 -2.84 -10.19 -30.72
N TYR A 242 -2.98 -11.43 -30.25
CA TYR A 242 -1.97 -12.13 -29.46
C TYR A 242 -0.65 -12.35 -30.21
N LYS A 243 -0.65 -12.36 -31.56
CA LYS A 243 0.60 -12.50 -32.34
C LYS A 243 1.52 -11.29 -32.23
N GLN A 244 0.99 -10.12 -31.86
CA GLN A 244 1.77 -8.88 -31.71
C GLN A 244 2.21 -8.59 -30.27
N VAL A 245 1.96 -9.51 -29.33
CA VAL A 245 2.34 -9.36 -27.91
C VAL A 245 3.82 -9.06 -27.77
N HIS A 246 4.69 -9.84 -28.42
CA HIS A 246 6.14 -9.66 -28.30
C HIS A 246 6.59 -8.27 -28.80
N LYS A 247 5.98 -7.78 -29.88
CA LYS A 247 6.25 -6.44 -30.43
C LYS A 247 5.77 -5.33 -29.49
N LYS A 248 4.58 -5.50 -28.88
CA LYS A 248 4.04 -4.56 -27.88
C LYS A 248 4.91 -4.54 -26.62
N PHE A 249 5.34 -5.71 -26.15
CA PHE A 249 6.22 -5.87 -25.00
C PHE A 249 7.58 -5.19 -25.23
N TYR A 250 8.21 -5.45 -26.38
CA TYR A 250 9.47 -4.80 -26.75
C TYR A 250 9.32 -3.28 -26.82
N LYS A 251 8.24 -2.79 -27.44
CA LYS A 251 7.95 -1.35 -27.52
C LYS A 251 7.73 -0.73 -26.14
N ALA A 252 7.04 -1.42 -25.24
CA ALA A 252 6.81 -0.95 -23.87
C ALA A 252 8.12 -0.90 -23.07
N ILE A 253 8.99 -1.91 -23.17
CA ILE A 253 10.35 -1.88 -22.57
C ILE A 253 11.17 -0.71 -23.12
N GLN A 254 11.16 -0.52 -24.44
CA GLN A 254 11.89 0.58 -25.08
C GLN A 254 11.38 1.94 -24.60
N SER A 255 10.06 2.10 -24.46
CA SER A 255 9.44 3.31 -23.93
C SER A 255 9.82 3.55 -22.47
N MET A 256 9.75 2.52 -21.61
CA MET A 256 10.18 2.62 -20.22
C MET A 256 11.65 2.99 -20.10
N GLY A 257 12.51 2.40 -20.94
CA GLY A 257 13.94 2.73 -21.01
C GLY A 257 14.21 4.16 -21.47
N ALA A 258 13.37 4.73 -22.32
CA ALA A 258 13.44 6.15 -22.68
C ALA A 258 13.00 7.05 -21.53
N THR A 259 11.89 6.71 -20.85
CA THR A 259 11.37 7.46 -19.69
C THR A 259 12.35 7.48 -18.52
N LEU A 260 13.06 6.37 -18.26
CA LEU A 260 14.08 6.31 -17.22
C LEU A 260 15.30 7.21 -17.49
N LYS A 261 15.53 7.64 -18.74
CA LYS A 261 16.62 8.58 -19.06
C LYS A 261 16.25 10.03 -18.77
N CYS A 262 14.97 10.34 -18.56
CA CYS A 262 14.52 11.70 -18.26
C CYS A 262 15.00 12.13 -16.87
N PRO A 263 15.66 13.30 -16.73
CA PRO A 263 16.17 13.78 -15.45
C PRO A 263 15.09 14.00 -14.39
N GLU A 264 13.86 14.27 -14.81
CA GLU A 264 12.69 14.42 -13.95
C GLU A 264 12.29 13.10 -13.29
N VAL A 265 12.69 11.96 -13.85
CA VAL A 265 12.35 10.62 -13.36
C VAL A 265 13.51 10.00 -12.57
N TRP A 266 14.72 9.96 -13.15
CA TRP A 266 15.82 9.23 -12.50
C TRP A 266 16.37 9.95 -11.26
N ARG A 267 16.33 11.29 -11.21
CA ARG A 267 16.83 12.04 -10.04
C ARG A 267 16.03 11.72 -8.77
N PRO A 268 14.68 11.79 -8.76
CA PRO A 268 13.90 11.30 -7.63
C PRO A 268 14.14 9.82 -7.32
N CYS A 269 14.24 8.95 -8.32
CA CYS A 269 14.49 7.52 -8.10
C CYS A 269 15.82 7.27 -7.38
N VAL A 270 16.90 7.94 -7.80
CA VAL A 270 18.21 7.84 -7.14
C VAL A 270 18.15 8.40 -5.73
N TYR A 271 17.47 9.53 -5.52
CA TYR A 271 17.28 10.09 -4.19
C TYR A 271 16.54 9.11 -3.26
N MET A 272 15.42 8.53 -3.71
CA MET A 272 14.67 7.53 -2.95
C MET A 272 15.47 6.25 -2.69
N PHE A 273 16.25 5.80 -3.67
CA PHE A 273 17.11 4.63 -3.49
C PHE A 273 18.20 4.88 -2.46
N VAL A 274 18.91 6.01 -2.56
CA VAL A 274 19.98 6.37 -1.62
C VAL A 274 19.41 6.59 -0.22
N SER A 275 18.27 7.28 -0.09
CA SER A 275 17.64 7.48 1.23
C SER A 275 17.22 6.16 1.87
N HIS A 276 16.65 5.22 1.10
CA HIS A 276 16.22 3.93 1.62
C HIS A 276 17.41 3.02 2.02
N ASN A 277 18.51 3.02 1.27
CA ASN A 277 19.69 2.22 1.61
C ASN A 277 20.51 2.83 2.76
N LEU A 278 20.44 4.15 2.96
CA LEU A 278 21.13 4.82 4.06
C LEU A 278 20.42 4.60 5.40
N SER A 279 19.11 4.29 5.37
CA SER A 279 18.37 3.84 6.54
C SER A 279 18.81 2.43 6.93
N LEU A 280 19.69 2.34 7.94
CA LEU A 280 20.07 1.06 8.54
C LEU A 280 18.86 0.44 9.26
N ASP A 281 18.34 -0.66 8.72
CA ASP A 281 17.27 -1.42 9.36
C ASP A 281 17.84 -2.42 10.38
N ILE A 282 17.65 -2.10 11.67
CA ILE A 282 18.06 -2.95 12.81
C ILE A 282 16.83 -3.66 13.41
N GLN A 283 15.62 -3.48 12.83
CA GLN A 283 14.38 -3.92 13.46
C GLN A 283 14.31 -5.42 13.68
N GLY A 284 14.78 -6.24 12.74
CA GLY A 284 14.81 -7.69 12.90
C GLY A 284 15.72 -8.16 14.05
N GLY A 285 16.89 -7.53 14.21
CA GLY A 285 17.80 -7.83 15.32
C GLY A 285 17.23 -7.38 16.68
N MET A 286 16.63 -6.18 16.72
CA MET A 286 15.96 -5.66 17.91
C MET A 286 14.77 -6.52 18.32
N PHE A 287 13.94 -6.98 17.37
CA PHE A 287 12.80 -7.86 17.66
C PHE A 287 13.24 -9.15 18.35
N TYR A 288 14.27 -9.82 17.82
CA TYR A 288 14.81 -11.04 18.43
C TYR A 288 15.40 -10.79 19.82
N TRP A 289 16.07 -9.65 20.01
CA TRP A 289 16.64 -9.27 21.31
C TRP A 289 15.57 -8.90 22.34
N TYR A 290 14.53 -8.14 21.98
CA TYR A 290 13.45 -7.78 22.92
C TYR A 290 12.65 -8.98 23.41
N THR A 291 12.45 -9.96 22.53
CA THR A 291 11.63 -11.13 22.79
C THR A 291 12.44 -12.32 23.35
N ASP A 292 13.75 -12.20 23.55
CA ASP A 292 14.60 -13.23 24.16
C ASP A 292 14.59 -13.11 25.70
N PRO A 293 14.15 -14.15 26.45
CA PRO A 293 14.08 -14.12 27.90
C PRO A 293 15.43 -14.33 28.62
N VAL A 294 16.49 -14.77 27.91
CA VAL A 294 17.79 -15.14 28.49
C VAL A 294 18.85 -14.06 28.27
N VAL A 295 18.91 -13.49 27.06
CA VAL A 295 19.94 -12.49 26.67
C VAL A 295 19.36 -11.08 26.54
N GLY A 296 18.03 -10.99 26.39
CA GLY A 296 17.29 -9.77 26.20
C GLY A 296 16.71 -9.20 27.49
N THR A 297 15.89 -8.17 27.32
CA THR A 297 15.10 -7.57 28.41
C THR A 297 13.91 -8.44 28.85
N GLY A 298 13.67 -9.58 28.18
CA GLY A 298 12.56 -10.48 28.47
C GLY A 298 11.20 -9.80 28.38
N PHE A 299 11.06 -8.78 27.52
CA PHE A 299 9.81 -8.04 27.37
C PHE A 299 8.76 -8.97 26.75
N SER A 300 7.92 -9.54 27.62
CA SER A 300 6.69 -10.20 27.19
C SER A 300 5.71 -9.14 26.69
N GLU A 301 5.40 -9.21 25.39
CA GLU A 301 4.07 -8.99 24.80
C GLU A 301 3.41 -7.59 24.89
N TYR A 302 3.88 -6.68 25.74
CA TYR A 302 3.11 -5.49 26.13
C TYR A 302 3.55 -4.16 25.53
N ARG A 303 4.53 -4.11 24.62
CA ARG A 303 4.99 -2.80 24.10
C ARG A 303 5.64 -2.77 22.72
N ASP A 304 5.16 -3.57 21.76
CA ASP A 304 5.48 -3.37 20.33
C ASP A 304 4.88 -2.06 19.76
N LEU A 305 4.11 -1.32 20.56
CA LEU A 305 3.64 0.04 20.23
C LEU A 305 4.77 1.03 19.91
N SER A 306 6.01 0.79 20.35
CA SER A 306 7.14 1.70 20.06
C SER A 306 7.71 1.54 18.64
N VAL A 307 7.52 0.39 17.99
CA VAL A 307 7.96 0.16 16.59
C VAL A 307 7.06 0.88 15.59
N SER A 308 5.81 1.20 15.99
CA SER A 308 4.89 2.07 15.24
C SER A 308 5.47 3.49 15.02
N SER A 309 6.36 3.95 15.91
CA SER A 309 7.00 5.27 15.80
C SER A 309 7.92 5.37 14.58
N THR A 310 8.60 4.29 14.21
CA THR A 310 9.54 4.29 13.07
C THR A 310 8.79 4.20 11.73
N GLN A 311 7.67 3.49 11.70
CA GLN A 311 6.79 3.52 10.53
C GLN A 311 6.01 4.84 10.41
N LEU A 312 5.66 5.48 11.53
CA LEU A 312 5.15 6.85 11.51
C LEU A 312 6.17 7.83 10.92
N VAL A 313 7.47 7.65 11.13
CA VAL A 313 8.50 8.47 10.45
C VAL A 313 8.52 8.19 8.95
N GLN A 314 8.34 6.95 8.53
CA GLN A 314 8.31 6.58 7.10
C GLN A 314 7.03 7.07 6.41
N LEU A 315 5.90 7.08 7.14
CA LEU A 315 4.61 7.57 6.71
C LEU A 315 4.56 9.11 6.74
N VAL A 316 5.24 9.75 7.70
CA VAL A 316 5.50 11.21 7.72
C VAL A 316 6.41 11.59 6.57
N HIS A 317 7.49 10.86 6.28
CA HIS A 317 8.34 11.12 5.10
C HIS A 317 7.59 10.95 3.78
N TYR A 318 6.70 9.96 3.69
CA TYR A 318 5.87 9.74 2.50
C TYR A 318 4.78 10.82 2.35
N LEU A 319 4.15 11.25 3.45
CA LEU A 319 3.17 12.33 3.47
C LEU A 319 3.83 13.71 3.22
N GLU A 320 5.00 13.96 3.78
CA GLU A 320 5.77 15.19 3.59
C GLU A 320 6.26 15.32 2.15
N PHE A 321 6.60 14.20 1.49
CA PHE A 321 6.92 14.17 0.06
C PHE A 321 5.69 14.37 -0.84
N CYS A 322 4.52 13.84 -0.46
CA CYS A 322 3.27 14.09 -1.18
C CYS A 322 2.74 15.53 -1.02
N TYR A 323 3.07 16.22 0.08
CA TYR A 323 2.58 17.58 0.37
C TYR A 323 3.56 18.70 -0.01
N THR A 324 4.82 18.40 -0.31
CA THR A 324 5.81 19.39 -0.77
C THR A 324 5.77 19.59 -2.29
N LYS A 325 4.64 20.10 -2.77
CA LYS A 325 4.64 21.03 -3.91
C LYS A 325 3.92 22.32 -3.52
N PRO A 326 4.63 23.35 -3.05
CA PRO A 326 4.25 24.70 -3.37
C PRO A 326 4.90 25.09 -4.70
N LEU A 327 4.05 25.47 -5.66
CA LEU A 327 4.28 26.32 -6.84
C LEU A 327 5.67 26.33 -7.48
#